data_AF-A0A3B9USF7-F1
#
_entry.id   AF-A0A3B9USF7-F1
#
_cell.length_a   1.000
_cell.length_b   1.000
_cell.length_c   1.000
_cell.angle_alpha   90.00
_cell.angle_beta   90.00
_cell.angle_gamma   90.00
#
_symmetry.space_group_name_H-M   'P 1'
#
loop_
_entity.id
_entity.type
_entity.pdbx_description
1 polymer ?
#
loop_
_entity_poly.entity_id
_entity_poly.type
_entity_poly.pdbx_seq_one_letter_code
_entity_poly.pdbx_strand_id
1 'polypeptide(L)'
;KDSIYILTEEQIKLCKPIFDEMRKRRENQLIFSMEQGENIANYIIPALKNSGARVKIDKNIQDNFYEENLNTKIYLDKVDENISAKVSFDYGDVSINPIKSDLDKISDKILIRDLKEETKIINNINNCGFVEDKETFILKDQDKIIDFILDKVYELQNFGEVYYSDSFKN
;
A
#
# COMPACT_ATOMS: atom_id res chain seq x y z
N LYS A 1 27.37 16.83 26.45
CA LYS A 1 26.65 18.09 26.14
C LYS A 1 25.27 17.66 25.69
N ASP A 2 24.32 17.62 26.62
CA ASP A 2 22.99 17.06 26.40
C ASP A 2 22.16 18.06 25.60
N SER A 3 22.19 17.90 24.29
CA SER A 3 21.32 18.63 23.40
C SER A 3 19.91 18.04 23.53
N ILE A 4 19.03 18.71 24.27
CA ILE A 4 17.60 18.39 24.26
C ILE A 4 17.12 18.59 22.82
N TYR A 5 16.79 17.50 22.14
CA TYR A 5 16.32 17.53 20.76
C TYR A 5 14.81 17.74 20.75
N ILE A 6 14.37 18.89 20.26
CA ILE A 6 12.95 19.22 20.13
C ILE A 6 12.43 18.54 18.87
N LEU A 7 11.41 17.69 19.03
CA LEU A 7 10.77 17.03 17.90
C LEU A 7 9.88 18.04 17.12
N THR A 8 9.87 17.93 15.80
CA THR A 8 8.94 18.67 14.92
C THR A 8 7.50 18.18 15.13
N GLU A 9 6.50 18.96 14.72
CA GLU A 9 5.10 18.54 14.83
C GLU A 9 4.81 17.21 14.11
N GLU A 10 5.46 16.98 12.97
CA GLU A 10 5.33 15.75 12.19
C GLU A 10 5.95 14.56 12.93
N GLN A 11 7.15 14.74 13.50
CA GLN A 11 7.79 13.74 14.37
C GLN A 11 6.96 13.43 15.62
N ILE A 12 6.34 14.45 16.24
CA ILE A 12 5.47 14.28 17.41
C ILE A 12 4.24 13.46 17.02
N LYS A 13 3.56 13.81 15.92
CA LYS A 13 2.39 13.06 15.45
C LYS A 13 2.71 11.60 15.18
N LEU A 14 3.88 11.31 14.62
CA LEU A 14 4.33 9.95 14.32
C LEU A 14 4.70 9.16 15.58
N CYS A 15 5.51 9.73 16.47
CA CYS A 15 6.08 9.01 17.61
C CYS A 15 5.14 8.94 18.82
N LYS A 16 4.21 9.90 18.96
CA LYS A 16 3.33 10.00 20.13
C LYS A 16 2.49 8.74 20.40
N PRO A 17 1.83 8.11 19.41
CA PRO A 17 1.08 6.87 19.64
C PRO A 17 1.97 5.75 20.20
N ILE A 18 3.19 5.61 19.70
CA ILE A 18 4.17 4.61 20.14
C ILE A 18 4.56 4.88 21.60
N PHE A 19 4.92 6.13 21.92
CA PHE A 19 5.31 6.53 23.27
C PHE A 19 4.16 6.39 24.29
N ASP A 20 2.95 6.80 23.92
CA ASP A 20 1.78 6.72 24.78
C ASP A 20 1.44 5.26 25.11
N GLU A 21 1.54 4.36 24.12
CA GLU A 21 1.30 2.93 24.33
C GLU A 21 2.38 2.29 25.21
N MET A 22 3.66 2.60 24.99
CA MET A 22 4.78 2.16 25.85
C MET A 22 4.60 2.63 27.29
N ARG A 23 4.23 3.91 27.48
CA ARG A 23 3.99 4.49 28.80
C ARG A 23 2.80 3.85 29.50
N LYS A 24 1.71 3.57 28.77
CA LYS A 24 0.53 2.89 29.30
C LYS A 24 0.87 1.48 29.79
N ARG A 25 1.68 0.73 29.03
CA ARG A 25 2.13 -0.62 29.38
C ARG A 25 3.23 -0.63 30.45
N ARG A 26 3.88 0.51 30.69
CA ARG A 26 5.10 0.63 31.52
C ARG A 26 6.23 -0.25 31.00
N GLU A 27 6.29 -0.43 29.69
CA GLU A 27 7.30 -1.23 29.01
C GLU A 27 8.09 -0.34 28.06
N ASN A 28 9.41 -0.57 27.98
CA ASN A 28 10.29 0.14 27.05
C ASN A 28 10.40 -0.57 25.69
N GLN A 29 9.49 -1.51 25.43
CA GLN A 29 9.41 -2.25 24.18
C GLN A 29 7.94 -2.48 23.83
N LEU A 30 7.67 -2.62 22.54
CA LEU A 30 6.40 -3.08 22.03
C LEU A 30 6.66 -4.40 21.30
N ILE A 31 5.94 -5.43 21.70
CA ILE A 31 6.01 -6.75 21.06
C ILE A 31 4.84 -6.84 20.08
N PHE A 32 5.16 -7.25 18.86
CA PHE A 32 4.20 -7.39 17.77
C PHE A 32 4.26 -8.81 17.25
N SER A 33 3.11 -9.32 16.77
CA SER A 33 3.10 -10.59 16.04
C SER A 33 3.84 -10.45 14.70
N MET A 34 4.27 -11.56 14.10
CA MET A 34 4.89 -11.54 12.76
C MET A 34 3.96 -10.95 11.69
N GLU A 35 2.65 -11.14 11.81
CA GLU A 35 1.62 -10.51 10.96
C GLU A 35 1.56 -8.99 11.10
N GLN A 36 1.72 -8.47 12.33
CA GLN A 36 1.85 -7.04 12.56
C GLN A 36 3.22 -6.50 12.12
N GLY A 37 4.25 -7.36 12.11
CA GLY A 37 5.61 -7.03 11.72
C GLY A 37 5.72 -6.45 10.30
N GLU A 38 4.95 -6.98 9.35
CA GLU A 38 4.84 -6.46 7.98
C GLU A 38 4.36 -5.01 7.96
N ASN A 39 3.26 -4.71 8.66
CA ASN A 39 2.73 -3.35 8.73
C ASN A 39 3.73 -2.39 9.41
N ILE A 40 4.46 -2.86 10.41
CA ILE A 40 5.48 -2.04 11.09
C ILE A 40 6.66 -1.77 10.16
N ALA A 41 7.13 -2.80 9.46
CA ALA A 41 8.23 -2.69 8.51
C ALA A 41 7.90 -1.78 7.34
N ASN A 42 6.65 -1.81 6.86
CA ASN A 42 6.21 -1.04 5.71
C ASN A 42 5.78 0.39 6.08
N TYR A 43 5.07 0.60 7.19
CA TYR A 43 4.54 1.94 7.53
C TYR A 43 5.38 2.67 8.58
N ILE A 44 5.76 2.00 9.67
CA ILE A 44 6.39 2.67 10.82
C ILE A 44 7.88 2.89 10.60
N ILE A 45 8.61 1.87 10.14
CA ILE A 45 10.07 1.98 9.93
C ILE A 45 10.40 3.09 8.92
N PRO A 46 9.76 3.18 7.73
CA PRO A 46 10.09 4.22 6.76
C PRO A 46 9.69 5.61 7.25
N ALA A 47 8.54 5.74 7.91
CA ALA A 47 8.12 7.01 8.51
C ALA A 47 9.14 7.49 9.57
N LEU A 48 9.64 6.60 10.43
CA LEU A 48 10.66 6.94 11.42
C LEU A 48 11.98 7.36 10.76
N LYS A 49 12.41 6.64 9.70
CA LYS A 49 13.61 7.02 8.93
C LYS A 49 13.47 8.40 8.28
N ASN A 50 12.34 8.67 7.62
CA ASN A 50 12.05 9.95 6.98
C ASN A 50 11.98 11.11 7.98
N SER A 51 11.54 10.82 9.21
CA SER A 51 11.52 11.79 10.28
C SER A 51 12.92 12.16 10.80
N GLY A 52 13.99 11.50 10.35
CA GLY A 52 15.35 11.73 10.85
C GLY A 52 15.66 11.02 12.17
N ALA A 53 14.75 10.14 12.65
CA ALA A 53 15.02 9.30 13.79
C ALA A 53 16.10 8.27 13.46
N ARG A 54 17.00 8.02 14.42
CA ARG A 54 18.02 6.96 14.28
C ARG A 54 17.37 5.60 14.52
N VAL A 55 16.92 4.96 13.45
CA VAL A 55 16.39 3.60 13.50
C VAL A 55 17.53 2.60 13.34
N LYS A 56 17.67 1.67 14.30
CA LYS A 56 18.54 0.50 14.18
C LYS A 56 17.66 -0.73 14.03
N ILE A 57 17.87 -1.48 12.96
CA ILE A 57 17.21 -2.78 12.73
C ILE A 57 18.25 -3.85 13.07
N ASP A 58 17.84 -4.83 13.89
CA ASP A 58 18.71 -5.95 14.23
C ASP A 58 18.97 -6.81 12.98
N LYS A 59 20.22 -7.26 12.80
CA LYS A 59 20.63 -8.08 11.65
C LYS A 59 19.86 -9.40 11.57
N ASN A 60 19.48 -9.96 12.72
CA ASN A 60 18.72 -11.21 12.80
C ASN A 60 17.31 -11.11 12.17
N ILE A 61 16.77 -9.89 12.04
CA ILE A 61 15.49 -9.64 11.37
C ILE A 61 15.73 -9.24 9.92
N GLN A 62 16.89 -8.66 9.59
CA GLN A 62 17.25 -8.24 8.24
C GLN A 62 17.22 -9.41 7.23
N ASP A 63 17.63 -10.61 7.65
CA ASP A 63 17.58 -11.83 6.83
C ASP A 63 16.15 -12.37 6.63
N ASN A 64 15.19 -11.91 7.45
CA ASN A 64 13.77 -12.23 7.31
C ASN A 64 13.06 -11.29 6.35
N PHE A 65 13.68 -10.16 5.96
CA PHE A 65 13.10 -9.25 4.99
C PHE A 65 13.62 -9.53 3.59
N TYR A 66 12.78 -9.34 2.59
CA TYR A 66 13.19 -9.38 1.19
C TYR A 66 12.48 -8.27 0.40
N GLU A 67 13.13 -7.85 -0.68
CA GLU A 67 12.65 -6.83 -1.61
C GLU A 67 12.44 -7.49 -2.97
N GLU A 68 11.34 -7.15 -3.62
CA GLU A 68 11.02 -7.54 -4.99
C GLU A 68 10.52 -6.32 -5.74
N ASN A 69 10.61 -6.36 -7.07
CA ASN A 69 10.06 -5.28 -7.89
C ASN A 69 8.53 -5.30 -7.87
N LEU A 70 7.92 -4.14 -7.66
CA LEU A 70 6.48 -3.96 -7.78
C LEU A 70 6.05 -4.09 -9.25
N ASN A 71 5.27 -5.12 -9.56
CA ASN A 71 4.56 -5.27 -10.81
C ASN A 71 3.07 -5.07 -10.57
N THR A 72 2.47 -4.10 -11.25
CA THR A 72 1.05 -3.79 -11.06
C THR A 72 0.23 -4.42 -12.18
N LYS A 73 -0.84 -5.13 -11.81
CA LYS A 73 -1.83 -5.65 -12.75
C LYS A 73 -3.20 -5.06 -12.44
N ILE A 74 -3.89 -4.60 -13.47
CA ILE A 74 -5.23 -4.02 -13.39
C ILE A 74 -6.14 -4.82 -14.31
N TYR A 75 -7.15 -5.47 -13.74
CA TYR A 75 -8.15 -6.23 -14.49
C TYR A 75 -9.44 -5.42 -14.54
N LEU A 76 -9.79 -4.96 -15.73
CA LEU A 76 -10.99 -4.21 -16.00
C LEU A 76 -12.09 -5.13 -16.50
N ASP A 77 -13.27 -5.00 -15.88
CA ASP A 77 -14.46 -5.76 -16.25
C ASP A 77 -15.71 -4.89 -16.18
N LYS A 78 -16.68 -5.18 -17.02
CA LYS A 78 -17.99 -4.50 -17.04
C LYS A 78 -18.93 -5.23 -16.10
N VAL A 79 -19.47 -4.51 -15.12
CA VAL A 79 -20.44 -5.02 -14.14
C VAL A 79 -21.70 -4.17 -14.24
N ASP A 80 -22.75 -4.74 -14.85
CA ASP A 80 -23.95 -4.02 -15.26
C ASP A 80 -23.61 -2.82 -16.17
N GLU A 81 -23.98 -1.60 -15.76
CA GLU A 81 -23.66 -0.34 -16.45
C GLU A 81 -22.40 0.35 -15.90
N ASN A 82 -21.61 -0.35 -15.08
CA ASN A 82 -20.43 0.20 -14.41
C ASN A 82 -19.15 -0.51 -14.89
N ILE A 83 -18.00 0.11 -14.61
CA ILE A 83 -16.69 -0.52 -14.81
C ILE A 83 -16.11 -0.87 -13.45
N SER A 84 -15.67 -2.11 -13.30
CA SER A 84 -14.88 -2.57 -12.16
C SER A 84 -13.41 -2.69 -12.55
N ALA A 85 -12.52 -2.34 -11.62
CA ALA A 85 -11.08 -2.51 -11.74
C ALA A 85 -10.56 -3.29 -10.53
N LYS A 86 -10.12 -4.53 -10.76
CA LYS A 86 -9.42 -5.33 -9.75
C LYS A 86 -7.93 -5.09 -9.89
N VAL A 87 -7.30 -4.60 -8.82
CA VAL A 87 -5.87 -4.28 -8.80
C VAL A 87 -5.11 -5.36 -8.04
N SER A 88 -3.94 -5.74 -8.55
CA SER A 88 -2.99 -6.62 -7.89
C SER A 88 -1.61 -5.98 -7.92
N PHE A 89 -0.99 -5.86 -6.74
CA PHE A 89 0.41 -5.51 -6.58
C PHE A 89 1.22 -6.79 -6.39
N ASP A 90 1.93 -7.19 -7.44
CA ASP A 90 2.68 -8.43 -7.50
C ASP A 90 4.16 -8.16 -7.22
N TYR A 91 4.70 -8.88 -6.24
CA TYR A 91 6.08 -8.85 -5.78
C TYR A 91 6.64 -10.26 -5.86
N GLY A 92 7.22 -10.63 -7.01
CA GLY A 92 7.61 -12.01 -7.30
C GLY A 92 6.40 -12.94 -7.22
N ASP A 93 6.41 -13.86 -6.25
CA ASP A 93 5.34 -14.85 -6.03
C ASP A 93 4.21 -14.34 -5.12
N VAL A 94 4.33 -13.15 -4.53
CA VAL A 94 3.31 -12.57 -3.64
C VAL A 94 2.44 -11.58 -4.39
N SER A 95 1.11 -11.78 -4.34
CA SER A 95 0.13 -10.86 -4.90
C SER A 95 -0.70 -10.21 -3.81
N ILE A 96 -0.82 -8.89 -3.86
CA ILE A 96 -1.52 -8.09 -2.84
C ILE A 96 -2.65 -7.31 -3.50
N ASN A 97 -3.87 -7.48 -2.99
CA ASN A 97 -4.99 -6.62 -3.35
C ASN A 97 -4.98 -5.38 -2.44
N PRO A 98 -4.95 -4.15 -2.98
CA PRO A 98 -4.88 -2.92 -2.17
C PRO A 98 -6.11 -2.66 -1.30
N ILE A 99 -7.26 -3.25 -1.63
CA ILE A 99 -8.53 -3.08 -0.89
C ILE A 99 -8.69 -4.17 0.17
N LYS A 100 -8.10 -5.36 -0.05
CA LYS A 100 -8.13 -6.43 0.95
C LYS A 100 -6.97 -6.30 1.93
N SER A 101 -7.29 -6.49 3.21
CA SER A 101 -6.32 -6.58 4.29
C SER A 101 -5.49 -7.86 4.27
N ASP A 102 -5.94 -8.88 3.54
CA ASP A 102 -5.43 -10.22 3.65
C ASP A 102 -4.26 -10.44 2.69
N LEU A 103 -3.07 -10.57 3.27
CA LEU A 103 -1.90 -11.08 2.58
C LEU A 103 -1.99 -12.60 2.59
N ASP A 104 -2.11 -13.20 1.40
CA ASP A 104 -1.86 -14.63 1.24
C ASP A 104 -0.37 -14.85 1.53
N LYS A 105 -0.05 -15.22 2.77
CA LYS A 105 1.32 -15.47 3.20
C LYS A 105 1.84 -16.74 2.54
N ILE A 106 2.62 -16.55 1.49
CA ILE A 106 3.28 -17.64 0.74
C ILE A 106 4.64 -17.99 1.38
N SER A 107 5.20 -17.13 2.24
CA SER A 107 6.56 -17.26 2.79
C SER A 107 6.67 -16.86 4.26
N ASP A 108 7.59 -17.50 5.00
CA ASP A 108 8.00 -17.12 6.36
C ASP A 108 8.82 -15.81 6.40
N LYS A 109 9.21 -15.29 5.22
CA LYS A 109 9.91 -14.01 5.06
C LYS A 109 8.92 -12.87 4.83
N ILE A 110 9.28 -11.71 5.36
CA ILE A 110 8.51 -10.46 5.29
C ILE A 110 8.91 -9.67 4.04
N LEU A 111 7.94 -9.38 3.18
CA LEU A 111 8.14 -8.52 2.01
C LEU A 111 8.20 -7.03 2.41
N ILE A 112 9.24 -6.33 1.95
CA ILE A 112 9.30 -4.86 1.97
C ILE A 112 8.60 -4.33 0.73
N ARG A 113 7.50 -3.59 0.93
CA ARG A 113 6.65 -3.06 -0.15
C ARG A 113 7.05 -1.64 -0.54
N ASP A 114 6.93 -1.31 -1.83
CA ASP A 114 7.04 0.07 -2.33
C ASP A 114 5.71 0.81 -2.18
N LEU A 115 5.37 1.14 -0.92
CA LEU A 115 4.14 1.86 -0.61
C LEU A 115 4.01 3.21 -1.33
N LYS A 116 5.14 3.82 -1.70
CA LYS A 116 5.13 5.12 -2.38
C LYS A 116 4.57 4.97 -3.79
N GLU A 117 5.07 3.99 -4.54
CA GLU A 117 4.56 3.73 -5.89
C GLU A 117 3.15 3.14 -5.84
N GLU A 118 2.85 2.22 -4.91
CA GLU A 118 1.48 1.72 -4.68
C GLU A 118 0.49 2.87 -4.47
N THR A 119 0.81 3.82 -3.57
CA THR A 119 -0.06 4.97 -3.28
C THR A 119 -0.26 5.85 -4.52
N LYS A 120 0.79 6.05 -5.32
CA LYS A 120 0.70 6.81 -6.57
C LYS A 120 -0.24 6.14 -7.57
N ILE A 121 -0.16 4.81 -7.71
CA ILE A 121 -1.06 4.04 -8.58
C ILE A 121 -2.50 4.16 -8.11
N ILE A 122 -2.77 3.98 -6.81
CA ILE A 122 -4.12 4.11 -6.25
C ILE A 122 -4.69 5.52 -6.48
N ASN A 123 -3.88 6.56 -6.27
CA ASN A 123 -4.31 7.93 -6.52
C ASN A 123 -4.67 8.16 -7.99
N ASN A 124 -3.94 7.57 -8.93
CA ASN A 124 -4.25 7.68 -10.36
C ASN A 124 -5.57 6.96 -10.71
N ILE A 125 -5.82 5.79 -10.14
CA ILE A 125 -7.10 5.07 -10.29
C ILE A 125 -8.25 5.93 -9.76
N ASN A 126 -8.09 6.53 -8.59
CA ASN A 126 -9.08 7.44 -8.01
C ASN A 126 -9.29 8.70 -8.88
N ASN A 127 -8.23 9.26 -9.47
CA ASN A 127 -8.32 10.40 -10.41
C ASN A 127 -9.06 10.05 -11.72
N CYS A 128 -9.08 8.78 -12.10
CA CYS A 128 -9.91 8.29 -13.19
C CYS A 128 -11.41 8.28 -12.83
N GLY A 129 -11.75 8.48 -11.55
CA GLY A 129 -13.12 8.55 -11.03
C GLY A 129 -13.58 7.27 -10.34
N PHE A 130 -12.71 6.26 -10.25
CA PHE A 130 -13.01 5.04 -9.54
C PHE A 130 -13.07 5.28 -8.03
N VAL A 131 -13.89 4.48 -7.34
CA VAL A 131 -14.00 4.46 -5.88
C VAL A 131 -13.91 3.02 -5.37
N GLU A 132 -13.44 2.82 -4.16
CA GLU A 132 -13.39 1.49 -3.54
C GLU A 132 -14.80 0.90 -3.36
N ASP A 133 -15.00 -0.34 -3.79
CA ASP A 133 -16.23 -1.12 -3.64
C ASP A 133 -15.89 -2.60 -3.40
N LYS A 134 -16.08 -3.03 -2.15
CA LYS A 134 -15.80 -4.38 -1.64
C LYS A 134 -14.34 -4.81 -1.81
N GLU A 135 -14.00 -5.42 -2.94
CA GLU A 135 -12.69 -6.02 -3.24
C GLU A 135 -12.08 -5.44 -4.53
N THR A 136 -12.76 -4.46 -5.11
CA THR A 136 -12.44 -3.86 -6.42
C THR A 136 -12.66 -2.35 -6.35
N PHE A 137 -12.11 -1.64 -7.31
CA PHE A 137 -12.51 -0.26 -7.57
C PHE A 137 -13.66 -0.25 -8.57
N ILE A 138 -14.63 0.63 -8.40
CA ILE A 138 -15.79 0.76 -9.30
C ILE A 138 -15.96 2.18 -9.79
N LEU A 139 -16.25 2.33 -11.07
CA LEU A 139 -16.62 3.58 -11.72
C LEU A 139 -18.10 3.50 -12.10
N LYS A 140 -18.94 4.26 -11.38
CA LYS A 140 -20.41 4.28 -11.52
C LYS A 140 -20.94 5.50 -12.27
N ASP A 141 -20.10 6.49 -12.49
CA ASP A 141 -20.44 7.78 -13.07
C ASP A 141 -20.42 7.67 -14.60
N GLN A 142 -21.60 7.70 -15.23
CA GLN A 142 -21.78 7.43 -16.67
C GLN A 142 -20.99 8.39 -17.56
N ASP A 143 -20.90 9.67 -17.20
CA ASP A 143 -20.13 10.65 -17.96
C ASP A 143 -18.63 10.30 -17.90
N LYS A 144 -18.15 9.94 -16.71
CA LYS A 144 -16.75 9.53 -16.52
C LYS A 144 -16.42 8.16 -17.13
N ILE A 145 -17.40 7.26 -17.25
CA ILE A 145 -17.21 5.96 -17.93
C ILE A 145 -16.84 6.20 -19.39
N ILE A 146 -17.54 7.11 -20.07
CA ILE A 146 -17.26 7.46 -21.46
C ILE A 146 -15.85 8.06 -21.58
N ASP A 147 -15.52 9.06 -20.77
CA ASP A 147 -14.19 9.68 -20.73
C ASP A 147 -13.09 8.65 -20.42
N PHE A 148 -13.38 7.71 -19.53
CA PHE A 148 -12.43 6.68 -19.14
C PHE A 148 -12.10 5.75 -20.29
N ILE A 149 -13.12 5.23 -20.98
CA ILE A 149 -12.94 4.30 -22.11
C ILE A 149 -12.19 4.98 -23.26
N LEU A 150 -12.51 6.24 -23.55
CA LEU A 150 -11.94 6.96 -24.70
C LEU A 150 -10.48 7.36 -24.48
N ASP A 151 -10.16 7.90 -23.30
CA ASP A 151 -8.86 8.55 -23.08
C ASP A 151 -8.10 7.95 -21.89
N LYS A 152 -8.73 7.86 -20.72
CA LYS A 152 -8.00 7.56 -19.47
C LYS A 152 -7.57 6.10 -19.33
N VAL A 153 -8.16 5.19 -20.09
CA VAL A 153 -7.78 3.77 -20.06
C VAL A 153 -6.32 3.58 -20.48
N TYR A 154 -5.83 4.38 -21.42
CA TYR A 154 -4.43 4.37 -21.84
C TYR A 154 -3.50 4.95 -20.77
N GLU A 155 -3.99 5.88 -19.94
CA GLU A 155 -3.21 6.40 -18.82
C GLU A 155 -2.92 5.31 -17.78
N LEU A 156 -3.88 4.42 -17.52
CA LEU A 156 -3.67 3.29 -16.61
C LEU A 156 -2.57 2.33 -17.07
N GLN A 157 -2.38 2.17 -18.38
CA GLN A 157 -1.32 1.33 -18.95
C GLN A 157 0.09 1.84 -18.64
N ASN A 158 0.25 3.12 -18.28
CA ASN A 158 1.54 3.67 -17.85
C ASN A 158 1.94 3.21 -16.44
N PHE A 159 1.00 2.67 -15.67
CA PHE A 159 1.19 2.34 -14.26
C PHE A 159 1.19 0.83 -13.99
N GLY A 160 0.95 0.01 -15.01
CA GLY A 160 0.92 -1.43 -14.89
C GLY A 160 0.36 -2.12 -16.13
N GLU A 161 0.29 -3.44 -16.06
CA GLU A 161 -0.33 -4.27 -17.08
C GLU A 161 -1.85 -4.20 -16.94
N VAL A 162 -2.53 -3.75 -17.99
CA VAL A 162 -3.99 -3.64 -18.00
C VAL A 162 -4.58 -4.77 -18.83
N TYR A 163 -5.45 -5.54 -18.21
CA TYR A 163 -6.19 -6.65 -18.78
C TYR A 163 -7.68 -6.29 -18.84
N TYR A 164 -8.36 -6.72 -19.90
CA TYR A 164 -9.78 -6.47 -20.10
C TYR A 164 -10.52 -7.77 -20.37
N SER A 165 -11.68 -7.94 -19.75
CA SER A 165 -12.61 -9.03 -20.10
C SER A 165 -13.20 -8.84 -21.50
N ASP A 166 -13.72 -9.91 -22.10
CA ASP A 166 -14.43 -9.82 -23.38
C ASP A 166 -15.74 -9.03 -23.27
N SER A 167 -16.36 -8.98 -22.08
CA SER A 167 -17.51 -8.14 -21.75
C SER A 167 -17.18 -6.64 -21.68
N PHE A 168 -15.90 -6.28 -21.48
CA PHE A 168 -15.46 -4.89 -21.53
C PHE A 168 -15.24 -4.40 -22.98
N LYS A 169 -14.92 -5.31 -23.91
CA LYS A 169 -14.66 -4.96 -25.32
C LYS A 169 -15.93 -4.78 -26.17
N ASN A 170 -17.08 -5.29 -25.72
CA ASN A 170 -18.35 -5.31 -26.46
C ASN A 170 -19.40 -4.41 -25.80
#